data_AF-A0A535P5R5-F1
#
_entry.id   AF-A0A535P5R5-F1
#
_cell.length_a   1.000
_cell.length_b   1.000
_cell.length_c   1.000
_cell.angle_alpha   90.00
_cell.angle_beta   90.00
_cell.angle_gamma   90.00
#
_symmetry.space_group_name_H-M   'P 1'
#
loop_
_entity.id
_entity.type
_entity.pdbx_description
1 polymer ?
#
loop_
_entity_poly.entity_id
_entity_poly.type
_entity_poly.pdbx_seq_one_letter_code
_entity_poly.pdbx_strand_id
1 'polypeptide(L)'
;MATPRGRGPRDPRRGRGVPILGAGLVVVAAAVVGLVAIVGTLGISLTGGGPASAGSAAVGASVGPTGPGDLTSATDEAASGPGTSPSGSSSASPASSPPASGPPGIVLREGCDAGTNPIPAANRLMANEYRLTPKPTVRLPANPTWRENPFHDNLWQFHYHSLVYVLQLEGAWARTGENRYLDRAVFLLRDWLRDNPRSNPPSPFSWNDHSTAWRAAVLACTAEIVPVSTWLRQALLLHGSTLADPAFYRRHGNHALNQSIALLDVGHVLNRTDWMQLASARINALIEESVDVQGVTNEQSIGYQLYNYRRYLSAEDRLHACGQPISRAFARVAKMPTFLGWATLPNGEYELIGDTSAAVATSIPGTLAEFAATAGTSGPPPAADFMAYDAGYAFGRTGWGAARPFAD
;
A
#
# COMPACT_ATOMS: atom_id res chain seq x y z
N MET A 1 -63.62 -20.71 -30.71
CA MET A 1 -64.40 -21.44 -29.69
C MET A 1 -63.48 -22.43 -29.00
N ALA A 2 -63.21 -22.23 -27.71
CA ALA A 2 -62.72 -23.19 -26.69
C ALA A 2 -61.92 -22.43 -25.61
N THR A 3 -62.45 -22.47 -24.39
CA THR A 3 -61.90 -22.07 -23.08
C THR A 3 -60.89 -23.11 -22.52
N PRO A 4 -60.38 -23.11 -21.25
CA PRO A 4 -60.22 -22.08 -20.18
C PRO A 4 -58.89 -22.18 -19.35
N ARG A 5 -58.84 -21.41 -18.23
CA ARG A 5 -58.13 -21.60 -16.92
C ARG A 5 -56.73 -20.96 -16.79
N GLY A 6 -56.30 -20.34 -15.69
CA GLY A 6 -56.90 -20.05 -14.38
C GLY A 6 -55.84 -19.94 -13.26
N ARG A 7 -55.91 -18.85 -12.47
CA ARG A 7 -55.43 -18.57 -11.09
C ARG A 7 -53.92 -18.51 -10.74
N GLY A 8 -53.54 -17.40 -10.10
CA GLY A 8 -52.32 -17.20 -9.30
C GLY A 8 -52.60 -17.10 -7.78
N PRO A 9 -51.57 -16.94 -6.92
CA PRO A 9 -51.71 -17.01 -5.46
C PRO A 9 -51.57 -15.65 -4.74
N ARG A 10 -52.14 -15.54 -3.53
CA ARG A 10 -51.81 -14.54 -2.49
C ARG A 10 -51.86 -15.17 -1.09
N ASP A 11 -50.78 -14.93 -0.34
CA ASP A 11 -50.49 -15.08 1.10
C ASP A 11 -51.17 -13.92 1.92
N PRO A 12 -51.07 -13.67 3.27
CA PRO A 12 -50.36 -14.35 4.39
C PRO A 12 -51.02 -14.37 5.82
N ARG A 13 -50.26 -14.90 6.80
CA ARG A 13 -50.25 -14.66 8.29
C ARG A 13 -51.07 -15.66 9.14
N ARG A 14 -50.65 -16.19 10.31
CA ARG A 14 -49.64 -15.81 11.33
C ARG A 14 -49.40 -17.03 12.26
N GLY A 15 -48.17 -17.26 12.72
CA GLY A 15 -47.84 -18.28 13.72
C GLY A 15 -47.86 -17.79 15.17
N ARG A 16 -47.76 -18.72 16.13
CA ARG A 16 -47.07 -18.61 17.43
C ARG A 16 -47.02 -19.98 18.13
N GLY A 17 -45.83 -20.33 18.64
CA GLY A 17 -45.55 -21.55 19.40
C GLY A 17 -45.36 -21.30 20.90
N VAL A 18 -45.59 -22.39 21.65
CA VAL A 18 -44.96 -22.98 22.86
C VAL A 18 -44.34 -22.07 23.94
N PRO A 19 -44.62 -22.34 25.25
CA PRO A 19 -43.88 -21.78 26.38
C PRO A 19 -42.96 -22.76 27.15
N ILE A 20 -41.79 -22.22 27.55
CA ILE A 20 -41.12 -22.21 28.88
C ILE A 20 -40.51 -23.50 29.49
N LEU A 21 -39.17 -23.54 29.54
CA LEU A 21 -38.29 -23.98 30.65
C LEU A 21 -37.15 -22.93 30.70
N GLY A 22 -36.53 -22.48 31.79
CA GLY A 22 -36.36 -22.97 33.15
C GLY A 22 -34.93 -22.58 33.55
N ALA A 23 -34.78 -21.57 34.41
CA ALA A 23 -33.49 -21.00 34.80
C ALA A 23 -32.74 -21.92 35.78
N GLY A 24 -31.43 -22.09 35.59
CA GLY A 24 -30.54 -22.84 36.48
C GLY A 24 -29.18 -22.16 36.55
N LEU A 25 -28.93 -21.52 37.70
CA LEU A 25 -27.68 -20.91 38.13
C LEU A 25 -26.78 -22.01 38.72
N VAL A 26 -25.53 -22.14 38.28
CA VAL A 26 -24.49 -22.94 38.96
C VAL A 26 -23.20 -22.12 39.05
N VAL A 27 -22.80 -21.85 40.29
CA VAL A 27 -21.50 -21.35 40.71
C VAL A 27 -20.61 -22.56 41.00
N VAL A 28 -19.41 -22.65 40.43
CA VAL A 28 -18.30 -23.44 41.00
C VAL A 28 -16.97 -22.73 40.79
N ALA A 29 -16.17 -22.81 41.85
CA ALA A 29 -14.95 -22.11 42.19
C ALA A 29 -13.71 -22.40 41.32
N ALA A 30 -12.76 -21.49 41.45
CA ALA A 30 -11.39 -21.53 40.94
C ALA A 30 -10.55 -22.68 41.53
N ALA A 31 -9.66 -23.23 40.70
CA ALA A 31 -8.47 -23.95 41.14
C ALA A 31 -7.30 -23.58 40.23
N VAL A 32 -6.33 -22.88 40.81
CA VAL A 32 -5.00 -22.62 40.24
C VAL A 32 -4.15 -23.85 40.53
N VAL A 33 -3.60 -24.48 39.50
CA VAL A 33 -2.49 -25.43 39.63
C VAL A 33 -1.47 -25.11 38.55
N GLY A 34 -0.32 -24.59 38.98
CA GLY A 34 0.85 -24.40 38.14
C GLY A 34 1.48 -25.74 37.78
N LEU A 35 2.01 -25.83 36.56
CA LEU A 35 2.90 -26.92 36.16
C LEU A 35 4.20 -26.34 35.61
N VAL A 36 5.24 -26.48 36.42
CA VAL A 36 6.65 -26.36 36.04
C VAL A 36 7.00 -27.62 35.27
N ALA A 37 7.50 -27.51 34.04
CA ALA A 37 8.11 -28.61 33.31
C ALA A 37 9.61 -28.41 33.21
N ILE A 38 10.33 -29.27 33.93
CA ILE A 38 11.78 -29.42 33.97
C ILE A 38 12.26 -30.06 32.66
N VAL A 39 13.31 -29.49 32.09
CA VAL A 39 14.06 -30.01 30.95
C VAL A 39 14.85 -31.25 31.39
N GLY A 40 14.58 -32.39 30.76
CA GLY A 40 15.34 -33.64 30.92
C GLY A 40 15.83 -34.13 29.57
N THR A 41 17.14 -34.05 29.38
CA THR A 41 17.91 -34.63 28.26
C THR A 41 17.92 -36.16 28.32
N LEU A 42 17.67 -36.83 27.20
CA LEU A 42 18.32 -38.12 26.90
C LEU A 42 18.33 -38.36 25.39
N GLY A 43 19.53 -38.55 24.84
CA GLY A 43 19.75 -38.86 23.43
C GLY A 43 19.64 -40.36 23.16
N ILE A 44 19.11 -40.71 21.98
CA ILE A 44 19.31 -42.00 21.32
C ILE A 44 19.42 -41.72 19.82
N SER A 45 20.58 -42.07 19.22
CA SER A 45 20.78 -42.17 17.78
C SER A 45 20.33 -43.55 17.30
N LEU A 46 19.48 -43.62 16.27
CA LEU A 46 19.42 -44.76 15.35
C LEU A 46 18.99 -44.29 13.94
N THR A 47 19.61 -44.94 12.97
CA THR A 47 19.66 -44.76 11.51
C THR A 47 18.37 -45.12 10.76
N GLY A 48 18.09 -44.48 9.61
CA GLY A 48 17.14 -44.97 8.59
C GLY A 48 16.65 -43.88 7.63
N GLY A 49 16.76 -44.09 6.31
CA GLY A 49 16.73 -43.03 5.30
C GLY A 49 15.39 -42.74 4.58
N GLY A 50 15.33 -41.52 4.02
CA GLY A 50 14.53 -41.04 2.88
C GLY A 50 12.98 -41.02 2.99
N PRO A 51 12.24 -40.19 2.20
CA PRO A 51 12.66 -39.33 1.09
C PRO A 51 12.29 -37.84 1.27
N ALA A 52 12.71 -37.03 0.29
CA ALA A 52 12.62 -35.58 0.20
C ALA A 52 11.21 -34.99 0.46
N SER A 53 11.15 -34.00 1.35
CA SER A 53 10.06 -33.03 1.44
C SER A 53 10.56 -31.67 0.95
N ALA A 54 9.90 -31.15 -0.10
CA ALA A 54 10.06 -29.78 -0.56
C ALA A 54 9.71 -28.80 0.58
N GLY A 55 10.73 -28.26 1.22
CA GLY A 55 10.58 -27.17 2.17
C GLY A 55 10.23 -25.89 1.42
N SER A 56 8.96 -25.49 1.48
CA SER A 56 8.58 -24.10 1.21
C SER A 56 9.17 -23.26 2.35
N ALA A 57 10.38 -22.76 2.14
CA ALA A 57 10.96 -21.75 3.00
C ALA A 57 10.18 -20.44 2.75
N ALA A 58 9.21 -20.17 3.62
CA ALA A 58 8.65 -18.84 3.75
C ALA A 58 9.77 -17.92 4.26
N VAL A 59 10.48 -17.28 3.34
CA VAL A 59 11.41 -16.19 3.66
C VAL A 59 10.55 -15.00 4.09
N GLY A 60 10.27 -14.93 5.39
CA GLY A 60 9.69 -13.76 6.03
C GLY A 60 10.78 -12.70 6.23
N ALA A 61 11.12 -11.97 5.17
CA ALA A 61 11.80 -10.69 5.32
C ALA A 61 10.71 -9.61 5.38
N SER A 62 10.57 -8.95 6.54
CA SER A 62 9.76 -7.73 6.64
C SER A 62 10.41 -6.66 5.76
N VAL A 63 9.67 -6.21 4.76
CA VAL A 63 10.06 -5.11 3.89
C VAL A 63 9.43 -3.86 4.52
N GLY A 64 10.28 -2.92 4.97
CA GLY A 64 9.84 -1.69 5.65
C GLY A 64 8.81 -0.87 4.86
N PRO A 65 8.12 0.09 5.51
CA PRO A 65 7.04 0.86 4.90
C PRO A 65 7.58 1.76 3.78
N THR A 66 7.63 1.24 2.56
CA THR A 66 7.92 2.03 1.36
C THR A 66 6.69 2.01 0.48
N GLY A 67 5.92 3.11 0.52
CA GLY A 67 4.76 3.35 -0.33
C GLY A 67 5.16 3.67 -1.78
N PRO A 68 4.25 3.61 -2.77
CA PRO A 68 4.54 4.10 -4.13
C PRO A 68 4.91 5.59 -4.11
N GLY A 69 4.35 6.33 -3.15
CA GLY A 69 4.56 7.76 -2.94
C GLY A 69 5.89 8.14 -2.29
N ASP A 70 6.67 7.18 -1.77
CA ASP A 70 8.01 7.48 -1.21
C ASP A 70 9.12 7.29 -2.25
N LEU A 71 8.77 6.95 -3.50
CA LEU A 71 9.73 6.89 -4.61
C LEU A 71 10.02 8.29 -5.22
N THR A 72 9.37 9.35 -4.74
CA THR A 72 9.41 10.68 -5.38
C THR A 72 10.15 11.78 -4.59
N SER A 73 10.69 11.53 -3.39
CA SER A 73 11.43 12.56 -2.66
C SER A 73 12.94 12.46 -2.92
N ALA A 74 13.38 12.98 -4.06
CA ALA A 74 14.73 13.49 -4.23
C ALA A 74 14.60 14.84 -4.96
N THR A 75 14.55 15.91 -4.19
CA THR A 75 14.75 17.28 -4.67
C THR A 75 16.21 17.42 -5.09
N ASP A 76 16.48 17.56 -6.39
CA ASP A 76 17.80 17.97 -6.88
C ASP A 76 17.99 19.45 -6.55
N GLU A 77 18.70 19.75 -5.47
CA GLU A 77 19.17 21.10 -5.16
C GLU A 77 20.46 21.37 -5.94
N ALA A 78 20.37 22.20 -6.98
CA ALA A 78 21.52 22.71 -7.70
C ALA A 78 22.25 23.77 -6.85
N ALA A 79 23.44 23.41 -6.37
CA ALA A 79 24.34 24.30 -5.64
C ALA A 79 24.69 25.55 -6.47
N SER A 80 24.40 26.74 -5.92
CA SER A 80 24.84 28.03 -6.47
C SER A 80 25.95 28.62 -5.60
N GLY A 81 27.19 28.61 -6.11
CA GLY A 81 28.30 29.41 -5.60
C GLY A 81 28.44 30.72 -6.38
N PRO A 82 28.99 31.80 -5.79
CA PRO A 82 28.93 33.15 -6.35
C PRO A 82 30.06 33.42 -7.35
N GLY A 83 29.77 34.13 -8.44
CA GLY A 83 30.79 34.50 -9.43
C GLY A 83 30.31 35.48 -10.50
N THR A 84 30.42 36.77 -10.18
CA THR A 84 30.80 37.91 -11.05
C THR A 84 30.52 37.86 -12.57
N SER A 85 29.70 38.82 -13.02
CA SER A 85 29.58 39.26 -14.44
C SER A 85 30.90 39.84 -14.97
N PRO A 86 31.15 39.74 -16.28
CA PRO A 86 31.00 40.94 -17.11
C PRO A 86 30.33 40.72 -18.48
N SER A 87 29.88 41.86 -19.01
CA SER A 87 29.21 42.17 -20.27
C SER A 87 29.91 41.72 -21.57
N GLY A 88 29.13 41.30 -22.59
CA GLY A 88 29.61 41.24 -23.98
C GLY A 88 28.69 40.54 -24.99
N SER A 89 28.12 41.35 -25.90
CA SER A 89 27.57 41.09 -27.25
C SER A 89 26.60 39.92 -27.51
N SER A 90 25.40 40.32 -27.94
CA SER A 90 24.35 39.53 -28.57
C SER A 90 24.73 39.02 -29.97
N SER A 91 24.72 37.70 -30.16
CA SER A 91 24.52 37.05 -31.45
C SER A 91 23.36 36.07 -31.33
N ALA A 92 22.32 36.31 -32.13
CA ALA A 92 21.07 35.58 -32.10
C ALA A 92 21.27 34.13 -32.57
N SER A 93 21.02 33.17 -31.68
CA SER A 93 20.71 31.78 -32.06
C SER A 93 19.22 31.70 -32.42
N PRO A 94 18.82 30.89 -33.41
CA PRO A 94 17.42 30.74 -33.76
C PRO A 94 16.67 30.17 -32.57
N ALA A 95 15.58 30.84 -32.20
CA ALA A 95 14.70 30.46 -31.11
C ALA A 95 14.29 28.99 -31.26
N SER A 96 14.72 28.16 -30.32
CA SER A 96 14.08 26.88 -30.04
C SER A 96 12.61 27.16 -29.77
N SER A 97 11.73 26.58 -30.59
CA SER A 97 10.29 26.68 -30.39
C SER A 97 9.95 26.24 -28.96
N PRO A 98 8.99 26.90 -28.28
CA PRO A 98 8.49 26.40 -27.01
C PRO A 98 7.97 24.97 -27.22
N PRO A 99 8.16 24.05 -26.26
CA PRO A 99 7.57 22.73 -26.35
C PRO A 99 6.07 22.90 -26.60
N ALA A 100 5.59 22.28 -27.67
CA ALA A 100 4.17 22.28 -28.01
C ALA A 100 3.39 21.90 -26.74
N SER A 101 2.44 22.74 -26.35
CA SER A 101 1.45 22.39 -25.33
C SER A 101 0.75 21.12 -25.80
N GLY A 102 1.12 20.01 -25.18
CA GLY A 102 0.53 18.70 -25.42
C GLY A 102 -0.99 18.73 -25.21
N PRO A 103 -1.73 17.73 -25.73
CA PRO A 103 -3.16 17.63 -25.49
C PRO A 103 -3.46 17.64 -23.99
N PRO A 104 -4.67 18.08 -23.56
CA PRO A 104 -5.04 18.07 -22.14
C PRO A 104 -4.85 16.66 -21.59
N GLY A 105 -3.90 16.53 -20.66
CA GLY A 105 -3.46 15.25 -20.14
C GLY A 105 -4.63 14.49 -19.50
N ILE A 106 -4.61 13.17 -19.65
CA ILE A 106 -5.58 12.31 -18.96
C ILE A 106 -5.27 12.37 -17.46
N VAL A 107 -6.27 12.68 -16.66
CA VAL A 107 -6.14 12.63 -15.19
C VAL A 107 -6.36 11.19 -14.76
N LEU A 108 -5.27 10.53 -14.35
CA LEU A 108 -5.33 9.20 -13.76
C LEU A 108 -5.95 9.29 -12.37
N ARG A 109 -6.69 8.25 -11.98
CA ARG A 109 -7.25 8.14 -10.63
C ARG A 109 -6.12 8.16 -9.60
N GLU A 110 -6.40 8.69 -8.41
CA GLU A 110 -5.47 8.63 -7.28
C GLU A 110 -5.00 7.18 -7.03
N GLY A 111 -3.70 6.99 -6.86
CA GLY A 111 -3.04 5.67 -6.76
C GLY A 111 -2.64 5.05 -8.10
N CYS A 112 -3.09 5.61 -9.23
CA CYS A 112 -2.59 5.30 -10.57
C CYS A 112 -1.65 6.40 -11.13
N ASP A 113 -1.79 7.64 -10.64
CA ASP A 113 -0.79 8.67 -10.90
C ASP A 113 0.48 8.41 -10.08
N ALA A 114 1.63 8.44 -10.74
CA ALA A 114 2.93 8.12 -10.17
C ALA A 114 3.60 9.33 -9.47
N GLY A 115 2.83 10.39 -9.22
CA GLY A 115 3.24 11.59 -8.51
C GLY A 115 3.27 12.85 -9.39
N THR A 116 3.85 13.93 -8.85
CA THR A 116 3.74 15.29 -9.41
C THR A 116 4.48 15.48 -10.75
N ASN A 117 5.57 14.74 -11.02
CA ASN A 117 6.26 14.78 -12.30
C ASN A 117 6.90 13.41 -12.67
N PRO A 118 6.17 12.56 -13.42
CA PRO A 118 6.64 11.22 -13.78
C PRO A 118 7.65 11.18 -14.94
N ILE A 119 7.77 12.26 -15.71
CA ILE A 119 8.52 12.29 -16.98
C ILE A 119 10.02 11.96 -16.79
N PRO A 120 10.76 12.50 -15.80
CA PRO A 120 12.17 12.15 -15.61
C PRO A 120 12.39 10.67 -15.27
N ALA A 121 11.51 10.08 -14.45
CA ALA A 121 11.57 8.66 -14.12
C ALA A 121 11.24 7.78 -15.32
N ALA A 122 10.20 8.16 -16.09
CA ALA A 122 9.85 7.49 -17.34
C ALA A 122 10.99 7.52 -18.36
N ASN A 123 11.68 8.66 -18.52
CA ASN A 123 12.82 8.78 -19.43
C ASN A 123 13.98 7.86 -19.05
N ARG A 124 14.26 7.68 -17.74
CA ARG A 124 15.22 6.66 -17.29
C ARG A 124 14.78 5.26 -17.67
N LEU A 125 13.52 4.90 -17.45
CA LEU A 125 12.99 3.58 -17.84
C LEU A 125 13.04 3.35 -19.36
N MET A 126 12.86 4.39 -20.17
CA MET A 126 13.06 4.33 -21.63
C MET A 126 14.53 4.09 -22.01
N ALA A 127 15.48 4.56 -21.19
CA ALA A 127 16.92 4.28 -21.32
C ALA A 127 17.33 2.93 -20.68
N ASN A 128 16.36 2.12 -20.23
CA ASN A 128 16.55 0.90 -19.45
C ASN A 128 17.27 1.13 -18.11
N GLU A 129 17.06 2.28 -17.49
CA GLU A 129 17.62 2.63 -16.19
C GLU A 129 16.53 2.56 -15.13
N TYR A 130 16.72 1.68 -14.15
CA TYR A 130 15.84 1.54 -12.99
C TYR A 130 16.53 2.07 -11.74
N ARG A 131 15.85 2.96 -11.02
CA ARG A 131 16.33 3.58 -9.78
C ARG A 131 15.35 3.27 -8.65
N LEU A 132 15.86 2.72 -7.57
CA LEU A 132 15.15 2.55 -6.31
C LEU A 132 15.93 3.26 -5.21
N THR A 133 15.55 4.49 -4.88
CA THR A 133 16.22 5.28 -3.84
C THR A 133 16.22 4.53 -2.50
N PRO A 134 17.32 4.57 -1.72
CA PRO A 134 18.58 5.30 -1.95
C PRO A 134 19.62 4.53 -2.78
N LYS A 135 19.28 3.39 -3.38
CA LYS A 135 20.23 2.55 -4.11
C LYS A 135 20.66 3.21 -5.43
N PRO A 136 21.88 2.91 -5.92
CA PRO A 136 22.34 3.36 -7.23
C PRO A 136 21.41 2.94 -8.37
N THR A 137 21.40 3.72 -9.46
CA THR A 137 20.70 3.36 -10.70
C THR A 137 21.28 2.07 -11.29
N VAL A 138 20.40 1.17 -11.73
CA VAL A 138 20.74 -0.09 -12.39
C VAL A 138 20.35 0.01 -13.86
N ARG A 139 21.25 -0.36 -14.76
CA ARG A 139 20.91 -0.56 -16.18
C ARG A 139 20.35 -1.96 -16.37
N LEU A 140 19.06 -2.06 -16.65
CA LEU A 140 18.37 -3.31 -16.98
C LEU A 140 18.63 -3.69 -18.44
N PRO A 141 18.57 -4.99 -18.78
CA PRO A 141 18.46 -5.41 -20.17
C PRO A 141 17.21 -4.81 -20.84
N ALA A 142 17.28 -4.55 -22.14
CA ALA A 142 16.12 -4.06 -22.89
C ALA A 142 14.93 -5.04 -22.80
N ASN A 143 15.24 -6.34 -22.81
CA ASN A 143 14.36 -7.45 -22.49
C ASN A 143 14.81 -8.09 -21.16
N PRO A 144 14.17 -7.74 -20.02
CA PRO A 144 14.62 -8.22 -18.71
C PRO A 144 14.50 -9.73 -18.57
N THR A 145 15.43 -10.33 -17.81
CA THR A 145 15.36 -11.76 -17.47
C THR A 145 14.47 -12.03 -16.26
N TRP A 146 14.10 -10.98 -15.54
CA TRP A 146 13.39 -11.00 -14.26
C TRP A 146 14.14 -11.76 -13.16
N ARG A 147 15.43 -12.02 -13.35
CA ARG A 147 16.35 -12.60 -12.36
C ARG A 147 17.34 -11.58 -11.82
N GLU A 148 17.30 -10.35 -12.33
CA GLU A 148 18.15 -9.27 -11.89
C GLU A 148 18.03 -9.10 -10.37
N ASN A 149 19.17 -9.02 -9.70
CA ASN A 149 19.28 -8.71 -8.29
C ASN A 149 20.68 -8.16 -7.99
N PRO A 150 21.03 -7.00 -8.55
CA PRO A 150 22.40 -6.49 -8.53
C PRO A 150 22.90 -6.14 -7.12
N PHE A 151 21.98 -6.02 -6.15
CA PHE A 151 22.29 -5.66 -4.77
C PHE A 151 22.10 -6.83 -3.79
N HIS A 152 21.71 -8.02 -4.27
CA HIS A 152 21.34 -9.16 -3.42
C HIS A 152 20.33 -8.77 -2.32
N ASP A 153 19.33 -7.96 -2.69
CA ASP A 153 18.50 -7.22 -1.76
C ASP A 153 17.01 -7.51 -1.99
N ASN A 154 16.35 -7.98 -0.92
CA ASN A 154 14.95 -8.37 -0.96
C ASN A 154 14.01 -7.20 -1.25
N LEU A 155 14.29 -6.02 -0.69
CA LEU A 155 13.50 -4.80 -0.93
C LEU A 155 13.59 -4.39 -2.41
N TRP A 156 14.78 -4.46 -3.01
CA TRP A 156 14.98 -4.19 -4.44
C TRP A 156 14.22 -5.19 -5.29
N GLN A 157 14.30 -6.49 -5.00
CA GLN A 157 13.54 -7.50 -5.73
C GLN A 157 12.04 -7.31 -5.56
N PHE A 158 11.56 -7.02 -4.34
CA PHE A 158 10.16 -6.70 -4.09
C PHE A 158 9.66 -5.57 -4.98
N HIS A 159 10.35 -4.42 -4.98
CA HIS A 159 9.96 -3.26 -5.78
C HIS A 159 10.08 -3.52 -7.28
N TYR A 160 11.15 -4.22 -7.69
CA TYR A 160 11.36 -4.60 -9.08
C TYR A 160 10.23 -5.50 -9.59
N HIS A 161 9.87 -6.53 -8.83
CA HIS A 161 8.78 -7.39 -9.25
C HIS A 161 7.42 -6.72 -9.06
N SER A 162 7.21 -5.77 -8.13
CA SER A 162 5.93 -5.07 -7.94
C SER A 162 5.44 -4.32 -9.19
N LEU A 163 6.36 -3.98 -10.10
CA LEU A 163 6.13 -3.17 -11.29
C LEU A 163 5.50 -1.80 -11.04
N VAL A 164 5.49 -1.29 -9.81
CA VAL A 164 4.92 0.04 -9.52
C VAL A 164 5.65 1.16 -10.26
N TYR A 165 6.92 0.98 -10.59
CA TYR A 165 7.63 1.92 -11.45
C TYR A 165 7.04 2.03 -12.87
N VAL A 166 6.23 1.06 -13.33
CA VAL A 166 5.50 1.16 -14.60
C VAL A 166 4.49 2.31 -14.59
N LEU A 167 3.93 2.67 -13.42
CA LEU A 167 3.05 3.83 -13.29
C LEU A 167 3.76 5.13 -13.71
N GLN A 168 5.08 5.23 -13.59
CA GLN A 168 5.84 6.39 -14.08
C GLN A 168 5.74 6.53 -15.61
N LEU A 169 5.77 5.41 -16.34
CA LEU A 169 5.58 5.41 -17.80
C LEU A 169 4.14 5.78 -18.15
N GLU A 170 3.16 5.21 -17.46
CA GLU A 170 1.74 5.51 -17.64
C GLU A 170 1.41 6.97 -17.36
N GLY A 171 1.92 7.53 -16.25
CA GLY A 171 1.76 8.94 -15.91
C GLY A 171 2.47 9.89 -16.88
N ALA A 172 3.64 9.51 -17.40
CA ALA A 172 4.31 10.29 -18.44
C ALA A 172 3.49 10.31 -19.74
N TRP A 173 2.96 9.17 -20.19
CA TRP A 173 2.02 9.10 -21.29
C TRP A 173 0.78 9.96 -21.05
N ALA A 174 0.19 9.88 -19.85
CA ALA A 174 -1.01 10.62 -19.51
C ALA A 174 -0.78 12.15 -19.58
N ARG A 175 0.44 12.62 -19.27
CA ARG A 175 0.81 14.04 -19.33
C ARG A 175 1.22 14.53 -20.71
N THR A 176 1.89 13.71 -21.51
CA THR A 176 2.48 14.16 -22.79
C THR A 176 1.72 13.67 -24.02
N GLY A 177 0.96 12.59 -23.91
CA GLY A 177 0.35 11.88 -25.04
C GLY A 177 1.34 11.06 -25.87
N GLU A 178 2.61 10.94 -25.45
CA GLU A 178 3.63 10.22 -26.22
C GLU A 178 3.51 8.70 -26.06
N ASN A 179 3.07 8.02 -27.13
CA ASN A 179 2.84 6.56 -27.13
C ASN A 179 4.07 5.72 -26.75
N ARG A 180 5.29 6.20 -26.96
CA ARG A 180 6.52 5.46 -26.58
C ARG A 180 6.55 5.06 -25.10
N TYR A 181 5.98 5.87 -24.22
CA TYR A 181 5.90 5.56 -22.79
C TYR A 181 4.90 4.43 -22.53
N LEU A 182 3.70 4.52 -23.13
CA LEU A 182 2.67 3.50 -23.02
C LEU A 182 3.11 2.18 -23.65
N ASP A 183 3.77 2.21 -24.80
CA ASP A 183 4.33 1.03 -25.46
C ASP A 183 5.35 0.32 -24.56
N ARG A 184 6.21 1.09 -23.88
CA ARG A 184 7.17 0.52 -22.92
C ARG A 184 6.48 -0.04 -21.67
N ALA A 185 5.45 0.62 -21.15
CA ALA A 185 4.65 0.14 -20.02
C ALA A 185 3.99 -1.21 -20.35
N VAL A 186 3.26 -1.27 -21.46
CA VAL A 186 2.59 -2.49 -21.93
C VAL A 186 3.59 -3.59 -22.26
N PHE A 187 4.75 -3.24 -22.84
CA PHE A 187 5.84 -4.21 -23.06
C PHE A 187 6.25 -4.85 -21.73
N LEU A 188 6.62 -4.05 -20.72
CA LEU A 188 7.12 -4.56 -19.44
C LEU A 188 6.08 -5.45 -18.72
N LEU A 189 4.81 -5.05 -18.74
CA LEU A 189 3.73 -5.84 -18.13
C LEU A 189 3.55 -7.20 -18.82
N ARG A 190 3.47 -7.21 -20.15
CA ARG A 190 3.29 -8.45 -20.93
C ARG A 190 4.51 -9.36 -20.84
N ASP A 191 5.69 -8.77 -20.84
CA ASP A 191 6.96 -9.47 -20.71
C ASP A 191 7.08 -10.15 -19.35
N TRP A 192 6.78 -9.42 -18.28
CA TRP A 192 6.75 -9.96 -16.92
C TRP A 192 5.78 -11.14 -16.82
N LEU A 193 4.55 -11.00 -17.32
CA LEU A 193 3.52 -12.05 -17.27
C LEU A 193 3.97 -13.34 -17.97
N ARG A 194 4.70 -13.22 -19.08
CA ARG A 194 5.23 -14.36 -19.84
C ARG A 194 6.34 -15.08 -19.06
N ASP A 195 7.24 -14.32 -18.45
CA ASP A 195 8.48 -14.86 -17.90
C ASP A 195 8.41 -15.13 -16.38
N ASN A 196 7.28 -14.80 -15.73
CA ASN A 196 7.03 -15.03 -14.31
C ASN A 196 5.81 -15.94 -14.06
N PRO A 197 5.76 -17.17 -14.60
CA PRO A 197 4.66 -18.09 -14.33
C PRO A 197 4.64 -18.50 -12.85
N ARG A 198 3.43 -18.64 -12.26
CA ARG A 198 3.28 -19.09 -10.86
C ARG A 198 3.91 -20.45 -10.56
N SER A 199 4.00 -21.32 -11.56
CA SER A 199 4.55 -22.68 -11.43
C SER A 199 6.07 -22.72 -11.28
N ASN A 200 6.78 -21.74 -11.83
CA ASN A 200 8.25 -21.69 -11.77
C ASN A 200 8.74 -20.23 -11.90
N PRO A 201 8.46 -19.38 -10.90
CA PRO A 201 8.86 -17.99 -10.97
C PRO A 201 10.39 -17.83 -10.87
N PRO A 202 10.98 -16.82 -11.55
CA PRO A 202 12.41 -16.55 -11.47
C PRO A 202 12.86 -15.98 -10.11
N SER A 203 11.93 -15.48 -9.31
CA SER A 203 12.17 -14.85 -8.01
C SER A 203 11.05 -15.16 -7.01
N PRO A 204 11.34 -15.28 -5.70
CA PRO A 204 10.30 -15.37 -4.68
C PRO A 204 9.37 -14.13 -4.69
N PHE A 205 9.89 -12.97 -5.08
CA PHE A 205 9.12 -11.74 -5.20
C PHE A 205 8.29 -11.67 -6.49
N SER A 206 8.39 -12.64 -7.41
CA SER A 206 7.47 -12.73 -8.54
C SER A 206 6.03 -13.02 -8.10
N TRP A 207 5.83 -13.70 -6.95
CA TRP A 207 4.50 -14.04 -6.45
C TRP A 207 4.38 -13.97 -4.93
N ASN A 208 5.25 -13.20 -4.24
CA ASN A 208 4.99 -12.92 -2.83
C ASN A 208 3.70 -12.09 -2.69
N ASP A 209 3.06 -12.23 -1.55
CA ASP A 209 1.82 -11.57 -1.14
C ASP A 209 1.76 -10.08 -1.53
N HIS A 210 2.76 -9.30 -1.13
CA HIS A 210 2.75 -7.85 -1.25
C HIS A 210 3.01 -7.38 -2.68
N SER A 211 4.02 -7.93 -3.36
CA SER A 211 4.32 -7.54 -4.75
C SER A 211 3.19 -7.96 -5.69
N THR A 212 2.50 -9.07 -5.38
CA THR A 212 1.35 -9.54 -6.15
C THR A 212 0.18 -8.58 -6.02
N ALA A 213 -0.09 -8.09 -4.81
CA ALA A 213 -1.09 -7.05 -4.59
C ALA A 213 -0.75 -5.78 -5.36
N TRP A 214 0.51 -5.36 -5.34
CA TRP A 214 0.95 -4.13 -5.99
C TRP A 214 0.92 -4.23 -7.52
N ARG A 215 1.40 -5.33 -8.10
CA ARG A 215 1.23 -5.60 -9.54
C ARG A 215 -0.22 -5.64 -9.96
N ALA A 216 -1.10 -6.22 -9.15
CA ALA A 216 -2.52 -6.28 -9.44
C ALA A 216 -3.15 -4.87 -9.51
N ALA A 217 -2.74 -3.97 -8.60
CA ALA A 217 -3.12 -2.56 -8.67
C ALA A 217 -2.58 -1.87 -9.93
N VAL A 218 -1.31 -2.12 -10.31
CA VAL A 218 -0.73 -1.61 -11.58
C VAL A 218 -1.55 -2.08 -12.78
N LEU A 219 -1.87 -3.38 -12.88
CA LEU A 219 -2.70 -3.91 -13.96
C LEU A 219 -4.10 -3.30 -14.00
N ALA A 220 -4.69 -3.00 -12.84
CA ALA A 220 -5.96 -2.30 -12.76
C ALA A 220 -5.86 -0.85 -13.25
N CYS A 221 -4.78 -0.14 -12.91
CA CYS A 221 -4.49 1.19 -13.46
C CYS A 221 -4.29 1.17 -14.97
N THR A 222 -3.55 0.20 -15.50
CA THR A 222 -3.38 0.01 -16.95
C THR A 222 -4.73 -0.16 -17.64
N ALA A 223 -5.71 -0.82 -17.01
CA ALA A 223 -7.05 -1.01 -17.55
C ALA A 223 -7.90 0.27 -17.64
N GLU A 224 -7.51 1.35 -16.95
CA GLU A 224 -8.12 2.68 -17.11
C GLU A 224 -7.60 3.41 -18.35
N ILE A 225 -6.41 3.01 -18.82
CA ILE A 225 -5.68 3.65 -19.90
C ILE A 225 -5.91 2.95 -21.24
N VAL A 226 -5.90 1.61 -21.25
CA VAL A 226 -6.07 0.80 -22.46
C VAL A 226 -7.29 -0.11 -22.37
N PRO A 227 -7.89 -0.49 -23.52
CA PRO A 227 -8.96 -1.47 -23.52
C PRO A 227 -8.54 -2.78 -22.86
N VAL A 228 -9.47 -3.38 -22.09
CA VAL A 228 -9.28 -4.68 -21.43
C VAL A 228 -9.31 -5.82 -22.45
N SER A 229 -8.24 -5.91 -23.23
CA SER A 229 -7.97 -6.95 -24.21
C SER A 229 -7.73 -8.32 -23.54
N THR A 230 -7.63 -9.38 -24.36
CA THR A 230 -7.49 -10.77 -23.86
C THR A 230 -6.33 -10.95 -22.89
N TRP A 231 -5.16 -10.37 -23.18
CA TRP A 231 -3.99 -10.53 -22.31
C TRP A 231 -4.18 -9.84 -20.96
N LEU A 232 -4.73 -8.61 -20.95
CA LEU A 232 -4.94 -7.84 -19.73
C LEU A 232 -6.04 -8.47 -18.87
N ARG A 233 -7.13 -8.93 -19.51
CA ARG A 233 -8.17 -9.70 -18.84
C ARG A 233 -7.61 -10.96 -18.17
N GLN A 234 -6.77 -11.73 -18.87
CA GLN A 234 -6.14 -12.92 -18.31
C GLN A 234 -5.19 -12.58 -17.14
N ALA A 235 -4.42 -11.50 -17.27
CA ALA A 235 -3.54 -11.02 -16.21
C ALA A 235 -4.32 -10.64 -14.94
N LEU A 236 -5.39 -9.86 -15.09
CA LEU A 236 -6.29 -9.46 -14.00
C LEU A 236 -6.98 -10.68 -13.37
N LEU A 237 -7.47 -11.63 -14.17
CA LEU A 237 -8.07 -12.86 -13.66
C LEU A 237 -7.08 -13.72 -12.86
N LEU A 238 -5.84 -13.85 -13.34
CA LEU A 238 -4.78 -14.57 -12.64
C LEU A 238 -4.46 -13.91 -11.30
N HIS A 239 -4.28 -12.59 -11.27
CA HIS A 239 -3.95 -11.87 -10.04
C HIS A 239 -5.14 -11.86 -9.07
N GLY A 240 -6.35 -11.59 -9.54
CA GLY A 240 -7.55 -11.58 -8.70
C GLY A 240 -7.87 -12.95 -8.10
N SER A 241 -7.74 -14.04 -8.87
CA SER A 241 -7.91 -15.40 -8.31
C SER A 241 -6.85 -15.73 -7.27
N THR A 242 -5.60 -15.29 -7.50
CA THR A 242 -4.50 -15.44 -6.53
C THR A 242 -4.77 -14.68 -5.24
N LEU A 243 -5.25 -13.44 -5.31
CA LEU A 243 -5.56 -12.61 -4.14
C LEU A 243 -6.84 -13.05 -3.41
N ALA A 244 -7.80 -13.64 -4.13
CA ALA A 244 -9.00 -14.21 -3.54
C ALA A 244 -8.72 -15.51 -2.75
N ASP A 245 -7.70 -16.27 -3.15
CA ASP A 245 -7.33 -17.55 -2.53
C ASP A 245 -7.03 -17.39 -1.01
N PRO A 246 -7.79 -18.05 -0.12
CA PRO A 246 -7.57 -17.97 1.32
C PRO A 246 -6.23 -18.55 1.77
N ALA A 247 -5.57 -19.40 0.97
CA ALA A 247 -4.24 -19.93 1.27
C ALA A 247 -3.13 -18.90 0.98
N PHE A 248 -3.40 -17.93 0.10
CA PHE A 248 -2.46 -16.86 -0.25
C PHE A 248 -2.62 -15.60 0.62
N TYR A 249 -3.81 -15.40 1.18
CA TYR A 249 -4.16 -14.21 1.95
C TYR A 249 -3.49 -14.19 3.34
N ARG A 250 -2.84 -13.07 3.70
CA ARG A 250 -2.07 -12.90 4.94
C ARG A 250 -2.90 -12.62 6.20
N ARG A 251 -4.21 -12.36 6.06
CA ARG A 251 -5.20 -12.14 7.12
C ARG A 251 -5.02 -10.91 8.02
N HIS A 252 -3.79 -10.50 8.31
CA HIS A 252 -3.50 -9.41 9.25
C HIS A 252 -2.50 -8.40 8.68
N GLY A 253 -2.52 -7.20 9.26
CA GLY A 253 -1.56 -6.13 9.01
C GLY A 253 -1.62 -5.54 7.60
N ASN A 254 -0.67 -4.66 7.31
CA ASN A 254 -0.63 -3.90 6.08
C ASN A 254 -0.57 -4.77 4.79
N HIS A 255 0.02 -5.97 4.84
CA HIS A 255 0.06 -6.89 3.70
C HIS A 255 -1.36 -7.34 3.32
N ALA A 256 -2.17 -7.72 4.31
CA ALA A 256 -3.56 -8.13 4.10
C ALA A 256 -4.43 -6.97 3.60
N LEU A 257 -4.18 -5.75 4.09
CA LEU A 257 -4.86 -4.55 3.60
C LEU A 257 -4.56 -4.31 2.11
N ASN A 258 -3.29 -4.35 1.73
CA ASN A 258 -2.89 -4.18 0.33
C ASN A 258 -3.44 -5.28 -0.60
N GLN A 259 -3.41 -6.55 -0.17
CA GLN A 259 -4.03 -7.64 -0.92
C GLN A 259 -5.53 -7.41 -1.16
N SER A 260 -6.22 -6.84 -0.16
CA SER A 260 -7.65 -6.59 -0.23
C SER A 260 -7.99 -5.38 -1.10
N ILE A 261 -7.25 -4.28 -1.00
CA ILE A 261 -7.40 -3.11 -1.90
C ILE A 261 -7.19 -3.55 -3.36
N ALA A 262 -6.13 -4.30 -3.63
CA ALA A 262 -5.84 -4.75 -4.99
C ALA A 262 -6.90 -5.72 -5.53
N LEU A 263 -7.45 -6.60 -4.68
CA LEU A 263 -8.57 -7.46 -5.07
C LEU A 263 -9.84 -6.65 -5.38
N LEU A 264 -10.08 -5.56 -4.65
CA LEU A 264 -11.19 -4.64 -4.91
C LEU A 264 -11.02 -3.96 -6.27
N ASP A 265 -9.83 -3.41 -6.56
CA ASP A 265 -9.49 -2.77 -7.84
C ASP A 265 -9.69 -3.73 -9.03
N VAL A 266 -9.13 -4.94 -8.93
CA VAL A 266 -9.30 -5.98 -9.97
C VAL A 266 -10.77 -6.39 -10.11
N GLY A 267 -11.47 -6.54 -8.98
CA GLY A 267 -12.89 -6.88 -8.94
C GLY A 267 -13.74 -5.84 -9.66
N HIS A 268 -13.44 -4.56 -9.45
CA HIS A 268 -14.13 -3.45 -10.10
C HIS A 268 -13.91 -3.46 -11.62
N VAL A 269 -12.65 -3.52 -12.07
CA VAL A 269 -12.29 -3.54 -13.50
C VAL A 269 -12.97 -4.70 -14.24
N LEU A 270 -13.06 -5.88 -13.61
CA LEU A 270 -13.63 -7.07 -14.22
C LEU A 270 -15.14 -7.27 -13.95
N ASN A 271 -15.79 -6.35 -13.23
CA ASN A 271 -17.17 -6.51 -12.75
C ASN A 271 -17.40 -7.81 -11.96
N ARG A 272 -16.40 -8.23 -11.16
CA ARG A 272 -16.47 -9.41 -10.28
C ARG A 272 -17.00 -9.02 -8.90
N THR A 273 -18.32 -9.06 -8.78
CA THR A 273 -19.03 -8.69 -7.54
C THR A 273 -18.61 -9.55 -6.34
N ASP A 274 -18.31 -10.82 -6.55
CA ASP A 274 -17.80 -11.73 -5.52
C ASP A 274 -16.42 -11.31 -4.99
N TRP A 275 -15.52 -10.84 -5.86
CA TRP A 275 -14.22 -10.31 -5.46
C TRP A 275 -14.33 -8.96 -4.75
N MET A 276 -15.19 -8.05 -5.24
CA MET A 276 -15.43 -6.78 -4.56
C MET A 276 -16.02 -6.98 -3.16
N GLN A 277 -16.99 -7.89 -2.99
CA GLN A 277 -17.58 -8.21 -1.69
C GLN A 277 -16.56 -8.84 -0.73
N LEU A 278 -15.75 -9.80 -1.22
CA LEU A 278 -14.69 -10.41 -0.42
C LEU A 278 -13.67 -9.37 0.05
N ALA A 279 -13.21 -8.51 -0.86
CA ALA A 279 -12.28 -7.45 -0.55
C ALA A 279 -12.88 -6.45 0.46
N SER A 280 -14.12 -6.01 0.26
CA SER A 280 -14.83 -5.12 1.19
C SER A 280 -14.96 -5.72 2.58
N ALA A 281 -15.35 -7.00 2.69
CA ALA A 281 -15.43 -7.69 3.97
C ALA A 281 -14.07 -7.73 4.68
N ARG A 282 -12.98 -8.03 3.95
CA ARG A 282 -11.62 -8.06 4.50
C ARG A 282 -11.15 -6.69 4.96
N ILE A 283 -11.33 -5.64 4.15
CA ILE A 283 -10.94 -4.26 4.51
C ILE A 283 -11.68 -3.80 5.77
N ASN A 284 -13.00 -4.02 5.83
CA ASN A 284 -13.82 -3.62 6.97
C ASN A 284 -13.45 -4.37 8.26
N ALA A 285 -13.09 -5.66 8.16
CA ALA A 285 -12.58 -6.41 9.30
C ALA A 285 -11.19 -5.91 9.75
N LEU A 286 -10.30 -5.61 8.80
CA LEU A 286 -8.94 -5.14 9.10
C LEU A 286 -8.91 -3.78 9.80
N ILE A 287 -9.74 -2.81 9.39
CA ILE A 287 -9.77 -1.52 10.09
C ILE A 287 -10.26 -1.66 11.54
N GLU A 288 -11.20 -2.59 11.79
CA GLU A 288 -11.71 -2.87 13.13
C GLU A 288 -10.67 -3.52 14.04
N GLU A 289 -9.84 -4.40 13.46
CA GLU A 289 -8.79 -5.15 14.14
C GLU A 289 -7.50 -4.32 14.33
N SER A 290 -7.05 -3.62 13.29
CA SER A 290 -5.69 -3.09 13.20
C SER A 290 -5.56 -1.65 13.69
N VAL A 291 -6.65 -0.88 13.76
CA VAL A 291 -6.61 0.51 14.24
C VAL A 291 -7.51 0.64 15.45
N ASP A 292 -6.95 1.05 16.59
CA ASP A 292 -7.71 1.18 17.82
C ASP A 292 -8.62 2.44 17.84
N VAL A 293 -9.37 2.60 18.92
CA VAL A 293 -10.31 3.74 19.08
C VAL A 293 -9.61 5.09 19.23
N GLN A 294 -8.31 5.11 19.53
CA GLN A 294 -7.47 6.31 19.60
C GLN A 294 -6.77 6.62 18.26
N GLY A 295 -6.92 5.73 17.27
CA GLY A 295 -6.32 5.89 15.95
C GLY A 295 -4.90 5.34 15.84
N VAL A 296 -4.48 4.42 16.71
CA VAL A 296 -3.14 3.82 16.67
C VAL A 296 -3.19 2.46 16.00
N THR A 297 -2.24 2.20 15.10
CA THR A 297 -2.10 0.89 14.44
C THR A 297 -1.44 -0.13 15.35
N ASN A 298 -1.80 -1.41 15.18
CA ASN A 298 -1.22 -2.53 15.92
C ASN A 298 0.14 -3.02 15.38
N GLU A 299 0.85 -2.21 14.59
CA GLU A 299 2.14 -2.56 13.98
C GLU A 299 3.37 -1.99 14.72
N GLN A 300 3.13 -1.28 15.83
CA GLN A 300 4.17 -0.78 16.73
C GLN A 300 5.28 0.06 16.04
N SER A 301 4.96 0.77 14.96
CA SER A 301 5.89 1.59 14.19
C SER A 301 5.23 2.88 13.71
N ILE A 302 5.94 4.01 13.85
CA ILE A 302 5.47 5.32 13.38
C ILE A 302 5.48 5.38 11.84
N GLY A 303 6.47 4.76 11.21
CA GLY A 303 6.50 4.60 9.75
C GLY A 303 5.28 3.83 9.24
N TYR A 304 4.95 2.70 9.88
CA TYR A 304 3.76 1.94 9.52
C TYR A 304 2.45 2.64 9.89
N GLN A 305 2.43 3.50 10.91
CA GLN A 305 1.29 4.35 11.21
C GLN A 305 0.97 5.28 10.01
N LEU A 306 1.96 6.01 9.51
CA LEU A 306 1.78 6.90 8.35
C LEU A 306 1.41 6.12 7.10
N TYR A 307 2.08 4.98 6.87
CA TYR A 307 1.78 4.09 5.76
C TYR A 307 0.32 3.64 5.79
N ASN A 308 -0.13 3.07 6.91
CA ASN A 308 -1.49 2.57 7.08
C ASN A 308 -2.53 3.69 7.01
N TYR A 309 -2.24 4.89 7.52
CA TYR A 309 -3.10 6.05 7.33
C TYR A 309 -3.39 6.30 5.84
N ARG A 310 -2.33 6.39 5.01
CA ARG A 310 -2.46 6.57 3.56
C ARG A 310 -3.18 5.40 2.89
N ARG A 311 -2.92 4.15 3.32
CA ARG A 311 -3.57 2.97 2.75
C ARG A 311 -5.04 2.87 3.12
N TYR A 312 -5.44 3.26 4.33
CA TYR A 312 -6.84 3.28 4.72
C TYR A 312 -7.63 4.40 4.03
N LEU A 313 -7.05 5.58 3.82
CA LEU A 313 -7.67 6.60 2.96
C LEU A 313 -7.93 6.04 1.56
N SER A 314 -6.89 5.43 0.95
CA SER A 314 -7.05 4.78 -0.35
C SER A 314 -8.10 3.66 -0.33
N ALA A 315 -8.19 2.87 0.74
CA ALA A 315 -9.18 1.82 0.87
C ALA A 315 -10.62 2.39 0.94
N GLU A 316 -10.82 3.46 1.71
CA GLU A 316 -12.11 4.15 1.83
C GLU A 316 -12.58 4.69 0.48
N ASP A 317 -11.69 5.37 -0.24
CA ASP A 317 -11.96 5.89 -1.58
C ASP A 317 -12.34 4.77 -2.56
N ARG A 318 -11.65 3.62 -2.50
CA ARG A 318 -11.97 2.47 -3.34
C ARG A 318 -13.29 1.83 -2.98
N LEU A 319 -13.61 1.71 -1.69
CA LEU A 319 -14.90 1.18 -1.27
C LEU A 319 -16.03 2.07 -1.80
N HIS A 320 -15.88 3.40 -1.70
CA HIS A 320 -16.82 4.36 -2.28
C HIS A 320 -16.95 4.20 -3.81
N ALA A 321 -15.83 4.21 -4.54
CA ALA A 321 -15.82 4.09 -6.00
C ALA A 321 -16.45 2.77 -6.48
N CYS A 322 -16.29 1.69 -5.72
CA CYS A 322 -16.84 0.36 -6.03
C CYS A 322 -18.26 0.14 -5.48
N GLY A 323 -18.88 1.14 -4.87
CA GLY A 323 -20.22 1.04 -4.26
C GLY A 323 -20.29 -0.01 -3.15
N GLN A 324 -19.19 -0.23 -2.43
CA GLN A 324 -19.08 -1.21 -1.35
C GLN A 324 -19.37 -0.58 0.02
N PRO A 325 -19.84 -1.36 1.00
CA PRO A 325 -20.08 -0.86 2.35
C PRO A 325 -18.78 -0.48 3.07
N ILE A 326 -18.89 0.53 3.94
CA ILE A 326 -17.80 1.08 4.74
C ILE A 326 -18.20 0.99 6.21
N SER A 327 -17.35 0.34 7.02
CA SER A 327 -17.56 0.20 8.45
C SER A 327 -17.41 1.56 9.15
N ARG A 328 -18.17 1.76 10.21
CA ARG A 328 -18.02 2.90 11.13
C ARG A 328 -16.60 3.02 11.72
N ALA A 329 -15.82 1.95 11.71
CA ALA A 329 -14.44 1.95 12.19
C ALA A 329 -13.52 2.85 11.36
N PHE A 330 -13.87 3.20 10.12
CA PHE A 330 -13.12 4.19 9.34
C PHE A 330 -13.05 5.58 10.00
N ALA A 331 -13.99 5.91 10.90
CA ALA A 331 -13.89 7.12 11.73
C ALA A 331 -12.63 7.17 12.62
N ARG A 332 -11.93 6.03 12.82
CA ARG A 332 -10.64 5.96 13.52
C ARG A 332 -9.49 6.51 12.68
N VAL A 333 -9.58 6.43 11.35
CA VAL A 333 -8.54 6.93 10.41
C VAL A 333 -8.32 8.44 10.59
N ALA A 334 -9.40 9.19 10.84
CA ALA A 334 -9.34 10.62 11.11
C ALA A 334 -8.54 11.00 12.38
N LYS A 335 -8.29 10.05 13.29
CA LYS A 335 -7.50 10.26 14.51
C LYS A 335 -6.01 9.92 14.34
N MET A 336 -5.66 9.16 13.30
CA MET A 336 -4.28 8.76 13.02
C MET A 336 -3.30 9.94 12.89
N PRO A 337 -3.68 11.10 12.29
CA PRO A 337 -2.81 12.27 12.23
C PRO A 337 -2.46 12.85 13.61
N THR A 338 -3.34 12.72 14.60
CA THR A 338 -3.03 13.17 15.97
C THR A 338 -1.87 12.38 16.56
N PHE A 339 -1.87 11.05 16.41
CA PHE A 339 -0.73 10.23 16.81
C PHE A 339 0.56 10.64 16.09
N LEU A 340 0.49 10.84 14.76
CA LEU A 340 1.65 11.25 13.97
C LEU A 340 2.23 12.58 14.45
N GLY A 341 1.39 13.56 14.79
CA GLY A 341 1.88 14.83 15.33
C GLY A 341 2.52 14.72 16.71
N TRP A 342 2.04 13.82 17.56
CA TRP A 342 2.69 13.51 18.85
C TRP A 342 4.04 12.82 18.67
N ALA A 343 4.15 11.96 17.65
CA ALA A 343 5.36 11.24 17.27
C ALA A 343 6.40 12.10 16.52
N THR A 344 6.07 13.34 16.16
CA THR A 344 7.00 14.28 15.53
C THR A 344 7.89 14.95 16.59
N LEU A 345 9.20 14.85 16.39
CA LEU A 345 10.24 15.47 17.19
C LEU A 345 10.34 16.98 16.92
N PRO A 346 10.94 17.77 17.84
CA PRO A 346 11.14 19.21 17.68
C PRO A 346 11.89 19.63 16.41
N ASN A 347 12.74 18.76 15.87
CA ASN A 347 13.47 19.00 14.61
C ASN A 347 12.62 18.78 13.34
N GLY A 348 11.33 18.42 13.49
CA GLY A 348 10.42 18.19 12.37
C GLY A 348 10.50 16.79 11.76
N GLU A 349 11.25 15.86 12.35
CA GLU A 349 11.33 14.46 11.92
C GLU A 349 10.43 13.56 12.78
N TYR A 350 10.13 12.35 12.30
CA TYR A 350 9.48 11.35 13.15
C TYR A 350 10.48 10.71 14.11
N GLU A 351 10.00 10.39 15.32
CA GLU A 351 10.71 9.48 16.23
C GLU A 351 10.87 8.09 15.59
N LEU A 352 12.00 7.43 15.84
CA LEU A 352 12.40 6.18 15.18
C LEU A 352 11.95 4.93 15.96
N ILE A 353 10.72 4.93 16.47
CA ILE A 353 10.15 3.75 17.15
C ILE A 353 9.71 2.71 16.12
N GLY A 354 10.11 1.45 16.37
CA GLY A 354 9.81 0.30 15.50
C GLY A 354 10.55 0.36 14.17
N ASP A 355 9.99 -0.27 13.14
CA ASP A 355 10.51 -0.21 11.77
C ASP A 355 10.19 1.14 11.11
N THR A 356 10.75 2.21 11.66
CA THR A 356 10.61 3.59 11.17
C THR A 356 11.95 4.07 10.64
N SER A 357 11.96 4.53 9.39
CA SER A 357 13.16 5.15 8.78
C SER A 357 13.21 6.64 9.08
N ALA A 358 14.42 7.21 9.13
CA ALA A 358 14.61 8.65 9.23
C ALA A 358 13.90 9.36 8.07
N ALA A 359 12.95 10.22 8.42
CA ALA A 359 12.14 10.97 7.48
C ALA A 359 11.60 12.26 8.14
N VAL A 360 11.49 13.30 7.33
CA VAL A 360 10.75 14.52 7.70
C VAL A 360 9.29 14.14 7.93
N ALA A 361 8.71 14.64 9.02
CA ALA A 361 7.32 14.38 9.35
C ALA A 361 6.40 14.93 8.25
N THR A 362 5.41 14.13 7.86
CA THR A 362 4.43 14.57 6.86
C THR A 362 3.48 15.58 7.49
N SER A 363 3.41 16.77 6.90
CA SER A 363 2.36 17.74 7.21
C SER A 363 1.01 17.24 6.68
N ILE A 364 0.03 17.13 7.58
CA ILE A 364 -1.35 16.72 7.24
C ILE A 364 -2.26 17.90 7.57
N PRO A 365 -2.73 18.65 6.56
CA PRO A 365 -3.46 19.90 6.76
C PRO A 365 -4.65 19.79 7.71
N GLY A 366 -4.83 20.80 8.56
CA GLY A 366 -5.90 20.90 9.54
C GLY A 366 -5.73 20.02 10.78
N THR A 367 -4.55 19.42 10.99
CA THR A 367 -4.32 18.46 12.08
C THR A 367 -3.08 18.78 12.92
N LEU A 368 -2.94 18.11 14.07
CA LEU A 368 -1.74 18.22 14.90
C LEU A 368 -0.45 17.82 14.15
N ALA A 369 -0.53 16.91 13.16
CA ALA A 369 0.63 16.57 12.35
C ALA A 369 1.11 17.74 11.48
N GLU A 370 0.22 18.60 10.98
CA GLU A 370 0.63 19.86 10.33
C GLU A 370 1.34 20.77 11.34
N PHE A 371 0.76 20.98 12.52
CA PHE A 371 1.37 21.84 13.53
C PHE A 371 2.75 21.36 13.94
N ALA A 372 2.90 20.06 14.16
CA ALA A 372 4.20 19.50 14.53
C ALA A 372 5.21 19.54 13.38
N ALA A 373 4.81 19.17 12.16
CA ALA A 373 5.70 19.15 10.99
C ALA A 373 6.13 20.55 10.53
N THR A 374 5.33 21.58 10.82
CA THR A 374 5.61 22.98 10.46
C THR A 374 6.24 23.77 11.61
N ALA A 375 6.70 23.08 12.66
CA ALA A 375 7.28 23.69 13.86
C ALA A 375 6.40 24.80 14.48
N GLY A 376 5.08 24.58 14.46
CA GLY A 376 4.07 25.47 15.01
C GLY A 376 3.66 26.64 14.13
N THR A 377 4.14 26.72 12.87
CA THR A 377 3.81 27.85 11.98
C THR A 377 2.43 27.75 11.32
N SER A 378 1.85 26.55 11.21
CA SER A 378 0.49 26.33 10.69
C SER A 378 -0.20 25.18 11.43
N GLY A 379 -1.51 24.99 11.23
CA GLY A 379 -2.29 23.92 11.84
C GLY A 379 -2.73 24.20 13.29
N PRO A 380 -3.62 23.37 13.84
CA PRO A 380 -4.13 23.55 15.19
C PRO A 380 -3.09 23.14 16.25
N PRO A 381 -2.76 24.01 17.23
CA PRO A 381 -1.90 23.64 18.33
C PRO A 381 -2.58 22.62 19.25
N PRO A 382 -1.82 21.71 19.88
CA PRO A 382 -2.36 20.83 20.91
C PRO A 382 -2.58 21.59 22.22
N ALA A 383 -3.57 21.15 23.00
CA ALA A 383 -3.87 21.72 24.32
C ALA A 383 -3.05 21.09 25.46
N ALA A 384 -2.27 20.05 25.16
CA ALA A 384 -1.53 19.27 26.14
C ALA A 384 -0.07 19.14 25.73
N ASP A 385 0.76 18.90 26.75
CA ASP A 385 2.20 18.65 26.62
C ASP A 385 2.55 17.17 26.78
N PHE A 386 1.56 16.33 27.08
CA PHE A 386 1.68 14.89 27.25
C PHE A 386 0.49 14.15 26.62
N MET A 387 0.75 12.99 26.02
CA MET A 387 -0.26 12.07 25.51
C MET A 387 0.17 10.63 25.74
N ALA A 388 -0.76 9.80 26.23
CA ALA A 388 -0.58 8.36 26.34
C ALA A 388 -1.65 7.62 25.52
N TYR A 389 -1.23 6.53 24.88
CA TYR A 389 -2.09 5.67 24.08
C TYR A 389 -2.14 4.26 24.68
N ASP A 390 -3.32 3.63 24.65
CA ASP A 390 -3.59 2.27 25.12
C ASP A 390 -2.75 1.23 24.38
N ALA A 391 -2.32 1.57 23.15
CA ALA A 391 -1.36 0.80 22.36
C ALA A 391 0.08 0.77 22.93
N GLY A 392 0.34 1.41 24.09
CA GLY A 392 1.62 1.35 24.79
C GLY A 392 2.58 2.49 24.45
N TYR A 393 2.08 3.61 23.92
CA TYR A 393 2.88 4.79 23.61
C TYR A 393 2.67 5.89 24.65
N ALA A 394 3.73 6.62 24.98
CA ALA A 394 3.64 7.86 25.74
C ALA A 394 4.59 8.89 25.13
N PHE A 395 4.07 10.06 24.78
CA PHE A 395 4.83 11.19 24.26
C PHE A 395 4.71 12.35 25.24
N GLY A 396 5.84 12.89 25.65
CA GLY A 396 5.91 14.04 26.54
C GLY A 396 6.87 15.08 26.00
N ARG A 397 6.51 16.35 26.14
CA ARG A 397 7.39 17.49 25.87
C ARG A 397 7.15 18.57 26.88
N THR A 398 8.10 19.48 27.02
CA THR A 398 7.99 20.63 27.96
C THR A 398 7.28 21.84 27.34
N GLY A 399 6.90 21.77 26.06
CA GLY A 399 6.08 22.76 25.38
C GLY A 399 6.12 22.62 23.86
N TRP A 400 5.35 23.47 23.19
CA TRP A 400 5.13 23.46 21.73
C TRP A 400 5.57 24.75 21.02
N GLY A 401 6.66 25.37 21.49
CA GLY A 401 7.18 26.59 20.88
C GLY A 401 6.56 27.92 21.38
N ALA A 402 5.67 27.88 22.38
CA ALA A 402 4.98 29.07 22.87
C ALA A 402 5.79 29.91 23.87
N ALA A 403 6.53 29.26 24.78
CA ALA A 403 7.34 29.92 25.83
C ALA A 403 8.85 29.89 25.55
N ARG A 404 9.27 29.08 24.57
CA ARG A 404 10.65 28.83 24.14
C ARG A 404 10.63 28.42 22.66
N PRO A 405 11.75 28.47 21.93
CA PRO A 405 11.82 28.00 20.55
C PRO A 405 11.24 26.58 20.40
N PHE A 406 10.59 26.30 19.26
CA PHE A 406 9.95 24.99 19.03
C PHE A 406 10.94 23.82 19.09
N ALA A 407 12.18 24.07 18.65
CA ALA A 407 13.26 23.08 18.60
C ALA A 407 13.95 22.83 19.96
N ASP A 408 13.68 23.66 20.97
CA ASP A 408 14.21 23.56 22.34
C ASP A 408 13.25 22.78 23.25
#